data_AF-A0A7C7GPM4-F1
#
_entry.id   AF-A0A7C7GPM4-F1
#
_cell.length_a   1.000
_cell.length_b   1.000
_cell.length_c   1.000
_cell.angle_alpha   90.00
_cell.angle_beta   90.00
_cell.angle_gamma   90.00
#
_symmetry.space_group_name_H-M   'P 1'
#
loop_
_entity.id
_entity.type
_entity.pdbx_description
1 polymer ?
#
loop_
_entity_poly.entity_id
_entity_poly.type
_entity_poly.pdbx_seq_one_letter_code
_entity_poly.pdbx_strand_id
1 'polypeptide(L)'
;MSETSKHKNQHSFKEGNTAAEKWYEENALEFIESVYQFNEDNKQNYTLAGALVDGNNAASLWAYLTNKFKENAPVLKAIKRVERQLEGRIVNDTLTATAKSAAMAIFLLKNKHGYEDRTQVDTSEIKAPQIDFSDSASDD
;
A
#
# COMPACT_ATOMS: atom_id res chain seq x y z
N MET A 1 26.34 -0.48 67.72
CA MET A 1 27.05 -0.11 66.48
C MET A 1 26.95 -1.34 65.58
N SER A 2 25.84 -1.49 64.85
CA SER A 2 25.66 -1.05 63.46
C SER A 2 26.63 -1.74 62.51
N GLU A 3 26.19 -2.76 61.77
CA GLU A 3 25.83 -2.63 60.36
C GLU A 3 25.39 -3.98 59.74
N THR A 4 24.30 -3.90 58.98
CA THR A 4 23.69 -4.94 58.16
C THR A 4 24.23 -4.86 56.72
N SER A 5 24.43 -6.00 56.05
CA SER A 5 24.27 -6.12 54.59
C SER A 5 24.21 -7.58 54.18
N LYS A 6 23.06 -8.12 53.76
CA LYS A 6 22.25 -7.89 52.53
C LYS A 6 22.54 -8.97 51.48
N HIS A 7 21.48 -9.73 51.21
CA HIS A 7 21.31 -10.72 50.15
C HIS A 7 21.87 -10.27 48.80
N LYS A 8 22.67 -11.13 48.16
CA LYS A 8 22.86 -11.12 46.70
C LYS A 8 21.88 -12.12 46.07
N ASN A 9 20.69 -11.63 45.72
CA ASN A 9 19.84 -12.29 44.73
C ASN A 9 20.45 -12.02 43.35
N GLN A 10 21.01 -13.07 42.73
CA GLN A 10 21.39 -13.03 41.32
C GLN A 10 20.12 -13.09 40.47
N HIS A 11 19.62 -11.93 40.05
CA HIS A 11 18.68 -11.87 38.93
C HIS A 11 19.48 -12.02 37.64
N SER A 12 19.36 -13.18 36.97
CA SER A 12 19.81 -13.31 35.59
C SER A 12 18.86 -12.52 34.70
N PHE A 13 19.27 -11.36 34.21
CA PHE A 13 18.57 -10.70 33.12
C PHE A 13 18.79 -11.53 31.86
N LYS A 14 17.71 -12.14 31.34
CA LYS A 14 17.67 -12.60 29.96
C LYS A 14 17.55 -11.35 29.10
N GLU A 15 18.63 -10.91 28.48
CA GLU A 15 18.60 -9.90 27.41
C GLU A 15 17.97 -10.53 26.15
N GLY A 16 16.65 -10.66 26.15
CA GLY A 16 15.88 -10.67 24.92
C GLY A 16 15.79 -9.24 24.41
N ASN A 17 15.82 -9.04 23.09
CA ASN A 17 15.74 -7.73 22.46
C ASN A 17 14.45 -6.97 22.86
N THR A 18 14.53 -6.14 23.90
CA THR A 18 13.43 -5.31 24.44
C THR A 18 12.96 -4.23 23.47
N ALA A 19 13.55 -4.11 22.27
CA ALA A 19 13.05 -3.19 21.24
C ALA A 19 11.66 -3.57 20.70
N ALA A 20 11.31 -4.87 20.69
CA ALA A 20 9.97 -5.32 20.27
C ALA A 20 8.87 -4.85 21.24
N GLU A 21 9.22 -4.65 22.51
CA GLU A 21 8.34 -4.16 23.58
C GLU A 21 8.17 -2.63 23.58
N LYS A 22 8.89 -1.89 22.73
CA LYS A 22 8.85 -0.41 22.74
C LYS A 22 7.67 0.21 22.01
N TRP A 23 6.94 -0.55 21.20
CA TRP A 23 5.88 -0.02 20.35
C TRP A 23 4.50 -0.33 20.93
N TYR A 24 3.79 0.71 21.36
CA TYR A 24 2.42 0.70 21.85
C TYR A 24 1.52 1.47 20.88
N GLU A 25 0.21 1.45 21.08
CA GLU A 25 -0.72 2.12 20.17
C GLU A 25 -0.37 3.60 19.98
N GLU A 26 -0.10 4.32 21.08
CA GLU A 26 0.19 5.77 21.07
C GLU A 26 1.39 6.12 20.18
N ASN A 27 2.55 5.51 20.43
CA ASN A 27 3.75 5.83 19.65
C ASN A 27 3.70 5.28 18.22
N ALA A 28 2.96 4.20 17.97
CA ALA A 28 2.70 3.74 16.61
C ALA A 28 1.86 4.78 15.84
N LEU A 29 0.84 5.35 16.48
CA LEU A 29 0.03 6.41 15.91
C LEU A 29 0.84 7.68 15.66
N GLU A 30 1.68 8.10 16.61
CA GLU A 30 2.59 9.25 16.43
C GLU A 30 3.52 9.05 15.23
N PHE A 31 4.10 7.85 15.09
CA PHE A 31 4.92 7.52 13.94
C PHE A 31 4.13 7.54 12.63
N ILE A 32 2.93 6.95 12.59
CA ILE A 32 2.11 6.93 11.37
C ILE A 32 1.67 8.35 11.00
N GLU A 33 1.36 9.19 12.00
CA GLU A 33 1.04 10.59 11.80
C GLU A 33 2.24 11.37 11.25
N SER A 34 3.47 11.11 11.74
CA SER A 34 4.66 11.78 11.20
C SER A 34 4.89 11.44 9.73
N VAL A 35 4.64 10.19 9.31
CA VAL A 35 4.67 9.78 7.89
C VAL A 35 3.57 10.47 7.08
N TYR A 36 2.37 10.60 7.65
CA TYR A 36 1.26 11.31 7.00
C TYR A 36 1.60 12.79 6.76
N GLN A 37 2.12 13.48 7.77
CA GLN A 37 2.53 14.88 7.67
C GLN A 37 3.69 15.05 6.70
N PHE A 38 4.68 14.16 6.75
CA PHE A 38 5.78 14.16 5.79
C PHE A 38 5.26 14.08 4.35
N ASN A 39 4.25 13.25 4.08
CA ASN A 39 3.63 13.19 2.75
C ASN A 39 2.91 14.48 2.36
N GLU A 40 2.21 15.15 3.28
CA GLU A 40 1.57 16.45 3.02
C GLU A 40 2.60 17.50 2.60
N ASP A 41 3.73 17.56 3.30
CA ASP A 41 4.82 18.50 3.03
C ASP A 41 5.58 18.16 1.74
N ASN A 42 5.69 16.87 1.43
CA ASN A 42 6.44 16.36 0.28
C ASN A 42 5.50 15.86 -0.81
N LYS A 43 4.80 16.80 -1.46
CA LYS A 43 3.79 16.50 -2.50
C LYS A 43 4.32 15.73 -3.72
N GLN A 44 5.63 15.69 -3.90
CA GLN A 44 6.29 14.97 -5.00
C GLN A 44 6.45 13.46 -4.75
N ASN A 45 6.14 12.99 -3.53
CA ASN A 45 6.19 11.58 -3.18
C ASN A 45 4.86 10.88 -3.48
N TYR A 46 4.98 9.83 -4.30
CA TYR A 46 3.85 8.99 -4.75
C TYR A 46 3.85 7.59 -4.13
N THR A 47 4.87 7.25 -3.35
CA THR A 47 5.02 5.91 -2.78
C THR A 47 5.34 5.97 -1.30
N LEU A 48 4.86 4.96 -0.56
CA LEU A 48 5.17 4.80 0.85
C LEU A 48 6.67 4.55 1.06
N ALA A 49 7.31 3.79 0.16
CA ALA A 49 8.75 3.55 0.23
C ALA A 49 9.54 4.86 0.12
N GLY A 50 9.20 5.73 -0.84
CA GLY A 50 9.80 7.06 -0.97
C GLY A 50 9.56 7.91 0.27
N ALA A 51 8.33 7.95 0.77
CA ALA A 51 7.98 8.67 2.00
C ALA A 51 8.80 8.22 3.21
N LEU A 52 9.00 6.91 3.37
CA LEU A 52 9.78 6.36 4.47
C LEU A 52 11.27 6.65 4.30
N VAL A 53 11.83 6.42 3.12
CA VAL A 53 13.27 6.67 2.85
C VAL A 53 13.61 8.15 3.03
N ASP A 54 12.83 9.05 2.43
CA ASP A 54 13.08 10.48 2.50
C ASP A 54 12.83 11.04 3.91
N GLY A 55 11.89 10.44 4.66
CA GLY A 55 11.65 10.71 6.07
C GLY A 55 12.65 10.05 7.02
N ASN A 56 13.71 9.40 6.52
CA ASN A 56 14.72 8.66 7.28
C ASN A 56 14.13 7.55 8.18
N ASN A 57 13.07 6.91 7.72
CA ASN A 57 12.35 5.83 8.40
C ASN A 57 12.58 4.49 7.68
N ALA A 58 12.67 3.42 8.46
CA ALA A 58 12.87 2.08 7.93
C ALA A 58 11.56 1.48 7.40
N ALA A 59 11.55 0.97 6.17
CA ALA A 59 10.42 0.23 5.61
C ALA A 59 10.04 -1.00 6.46
N SER A 60 11.04 -1.63 7.09
CA SER A 60 10.84 -2.75 8.02
C SER A 60 10.05 -2.35 9.26
N LEU A 61 10.17 -1.10 9.73
CA LEU A 61 9.40 -0.61 10.87
C LEU A 61 7.92 -0.48 10.51
N TRP A 62 7.61 0.08 9.33
CA TRP A 62 6.23 0.16 8.87
C TRP A 62 5.59 -1.23 8.74
N ALA A 63 6.29 -2.18 8.13
CA ALA A 63 5.82 -3.56 8.00
C ALA A 63 5.62 -4.22 9.38
N TYR A 64 6.55 -4.00 10.31
CA TYR A 64 6.45 -4.48 11.68
C TYR A 64 5.21 -3.94 12.40
N LEU A 65 4.97 -2.62 12.33
CA LEU A 65 3.82 -1.98 12.97
C LEU A 65 2.49 -2.46 12.36
N THR A 66 2.44 -2.57 11.04
CA THR A 66 1.26 -3.09 10.33
C THR A 66 0.92 -4.52 10.79
N ASN A 67 1.92 -5.38 10.95
CA ASN A 67 1.72 -6.75 11.40
C ASN A 67 1.39 -6.82 12.90
N LYS A 68 2.08 -6.03 13.75
CA LYS A 68 1.85 -5.99 15.20
C LYS A 68 0.44 -5.54 15.54
N PHE A 69 -0.06 -4.53 14.84
CA PHE A 69 -1.34 -3.90 15.10
C PHE A 69 -2.44 -4.31 14.10
N LYS A 70 -2.30 -5.49 13.48
CA LYS A 70 -3.23 -6.00 12.45
C LYS A 70 -4.68 -6.17 12.89
N GLU A 71 -4.95 -6.11 14.20
CA GLU A 71 -6.30 -6.21 14.80
C GLU A 71 -6.70 -4.91 15.53
N ASN A 72 -5.80 -3.92 15.60
CA ASN A 72 -6.05 -2.64 16.26
C ASN A 72 -6.68 -1.65 15.27
N ALA A 73 -7.98 -1.41 15.40
CA ALA A 73 -8.73 -0.59 14.46
C ALA A 73 -8.22 0.87 14.34
N PRO A 74 -7.86 1.57 15.44
CA PRO A 74 -7.24 2.90 15.36
C PRO A 74 -5.97 2.94 14.49
N VAL A 75 -5.02 2.05 14.75
CA VAL A 75 -3.74 2.00 14.03
C VAL A 75 -3.95 1.64 12.57
N LEU A 76 -4.79 0.64 12.28
CA LEU A 76 -5.13 0.27 10.91
C LEU A 76 -5.78 1.41 10.12
N LYS A 77 -6.67 2.18 10.78
CA LYS A 77 -7.29 3.35 10.15
C LYS A 77 -6.26 4.41 9.81
N ALA A 78 -5.28 4.64 10.69
CA ALA A 78 -4.19 5.57 10.44
C ALA A 78 -3.29 5.12 9.28
N ILE A 79 -2.91 3.83 9.24
CA ILE A 79 -2.15 3.22 8.12
C ILE A 79 -2.90 3.41 6.80
N LYS A 80 -4.19 3.03 6.75
CA LYS A 80 -5.02 3.18 5.56
C LYS A 80 -5.17 4.63 5.12
N ARG A 81 -5.17 5.58 6.07
CA ARG A 81 -5.23 7.01 5.74
C ARG A 81 -3.98 7.44 4.96
N VAL A 82 -2.79 7.01 5.36
CA VAL A 82 -1.54 7.27 4.63
C VAL A 82 -1.58 6.63 3.23
N GLU A 83 -2.04 5.38 3.14
CA GLU A 83 -2.14 4.68 1.85
C GLU A 83 -3.11 5.37 0.88
N ARG A 84 -4.29 5.77 1.38
CA ARG A 84 -5.30 6.50 0.60
C ARG A 84 -4.84 7.89 0.18
N GLN A 85 -4.06 8.57 1.01
CA GLN A 85 -3.49 9.88 0.68
C GLN A 85 -2.57 9.75 -0.54
N LEU A 86 -1.69 8.74 -0.55
CA LEU A 86 -0.79 8.48 -1.67
C LEU A 86 -1.56 8.03 -2.93
N GLU A 87 -2.56 7.15 -2.77
CA GLU A 87 -3.44 6.73 -3.85
C GLU A 87 -4.18 7.90 -4.49
N GLY A 88 -4.85 8.71 -3.66
CA GLY A 88 -5.59 9.89 -4.12
C GLY A 88 -4.69 10.89 -4.85
N ARG A 89 -3.44 11.04 -4.41
CA ARG A 89 -2.44 11.86 -5.10
C ARG A 89 -2.13 11.32 -6.50
N ILE A 90 -1.87 10.02 -6.62
CA ILE A 90 -1.60 9.39 -7.93
C ILE A 90 -2.79 9.64 -8.87
N VAL A 91 -4.02 9.40 -8.40
CA VAL A 91 -5.24 9.60 -9.19
C VAL A 91 -5.38 11.07 -9.59
N ASN A 92 -5.35 11.99 -8.63
CA ASN A 92 -5.59 13.41 -8.87
C ASN A 92 -4.56 13.99 -9.84
N ASP A 93 -3.27 13.75 -9.59
CA ASP A 93 -2.21 14.31 -10.43
C ASP A 93 -2.25 13.74 -11.86
N THR A 94 -2.68 12.49 -12.02
CA THR A 94 -2.87 11.88 -13.34
C THR A 94 -4.05 12.53 -14.06
N LEU A 95 -5.16 12.79 -13.37
CA LEU A 95 -6.34 13.44 -13.94
C LEU A 95 -6.07 14.90 -14.32
N THR A 96 -5.24 15.61 -13.56
CA THR A 96 -4.87 17.01 -13.84
C THR A 96 -3.67 17.16 -14.76
N ALA A 97 -3.15 16.07 -15.33
CA ALA A 97 -1.94 16.05 -16.16
C ALA A 97 -0.70 16.68 -15.50
N THR A 98 -0.65 16.66 -14.16
CA THR A 98 0.47 17.15 -13.34
C THR A 98 1.38 16.01 -12.88
N ALA A 99 0.93 14.76 -13.04
CA ALA A 99 1.75 13.59 -12.76
C ALA A 99 2.98 13.55 -13.67
N LYS A 100 4.13 13.16 -13.10
CA LYS A 100 5.39 13.01 -13.85
C LYS A 100 5.28 12.05 -15.03
N SER A 101 4.42 11.04 -14.94
CA SER A 101 4.16 10.07 -16.00
C SER A 101 2.85 9.34 -15.77
N ALA A 102 1.95 9.38 -16.75
CA ALA A 102 0.70 8.61 -16.73
C ALA A 102 0.98 7.10 -16.71
N ALA A 103 2.03 6.64 -17.39
CA ALA A 103 2.42 5.23 -17.39
C ALA A 103 2.87 4.77 -15.99
N MET A 104 3.63 5.61 -15.26
CA MET A 104 4.02 5.32 -13.87
C MET A 104 2.80 5.28 -12.95
N ALA A 105 1.86 6.21 -13.11
CA ALA A 105 0.63 6.22 -12.34
C ALA A 105 -0.20 4.94 -12.55
N ILE A 106 -0.41 4.55 -13.81
CA ILE A 106 -1.11 3.29 -14.17
C ILE A 106 -0.38 2.09 -13.54
N PHE A 107 0.95 2.02 -13.65
CA PHE A 107 1.73 0.94 -13.07
C PHE A 107 1.53 0.84 -11.55
N LEU A 108 1.54 1.96 -10.83
CA LEU A 108 1.32 1.99 -9.38
C LEU A 108 -0.11 1.61 -9.00
N LEU A 109 -1.11 2.14 -9.70
CA LEU A 109 -2.52 1.84 -9.43
C LEU A 109 -2.82 0.34 -9.64
N LYS A 110 -2.30 -0.26 -10.71
CA LYS A 110 -2.49 -1.69 -10.98
C LYS A 110 -1.78 -2.59 -9.96
N ASN A 111 -0.48 -2.40 -9.78
CA ASN A 111 0.33 -3.32 -8.96
C ASN A 111 0.13 -3.15 -7.46
N LYS A 112 -0.19 -1.94 -6.99
CA LYS A 112 -0.29 -1.65 -5.55
C LYS A 112 -1.73 -1.52 -5.07
N HIS A 113 -2.62 -0.95 -5.88
CA HIS A 113 -4.00 -0.65 -5.50
C HIS A 113 -5.03 -1.58 -6.16
N GLY A 114 -4.60 -2.53 -7.01
CA GLY A 114 -5.47 -3.56 -7.59
C GLY A 114 -6.44 -3.04 -8.65
N TYR A 115 -6.11 -1.92 -9.30
CA TYR A 115 -6.92 -1.41 -10.40
C TYR A 115 -6.78 -2.32 -11.63
N GLU A 116 -7.87 -2.51 -12.36
CA GLU A 116 -7.91 -3.36 -13.56
C GLU A 116 -8.41 -2.57 -14.77
N ASP A 117 -7.86 -2.87 -15.94
CA ASP A 117 -8.38 -2.33 -17.19
C ASP A 117 -9.73 -2.99 -17.49
N ARG A 118 -10.76 -2.18 -17.70
CA ARG A 118 -12.04 -2.67 -18.19
C ARG A 118 -12.03 -2.64 -19.71
N THR A 119 -12.25 -3.78 -20.34
CA THR A 119 -12.41 -3.87 -21.79
C THR A 119 -13.83 -4.32 -22.12
N GLN A 120 -14.42 -3.72 -23.15
CA GLN A 120 -15.65 -4.20 -23.77
C GLN A 120 -15.27 -4.77 -25.13
N VAL A 121 -15.65 -6.03 -25.38
CA VAL A 121 -15.45 -6.70 -26.66
C VAL A 121 -16.81 -6.87 -27.31
N ASP A 122 -17.09 -6.06 -28.34
CA ASP A 122 -18.30 -6.24 -29.13
C ASP A 122 -18.12 -7.42 -30.08
N THR A 123 -18.81 -8.52 -29.79
CA THR A 123 -18.91 -9.70 -30.66
C THR A 123 -20.12 -9.56 -31.57
N SER A 124 -20.06 -8.61 -32.50
CA SER A 124 -21.01 -8.61 -33.62
C SER A 124 -20.61 -9.73 -34.58
N GLU A 125 -21.34 -10.84 -34.53
CA GLU A 125 -21.25 -11.90 -35.53
C GLU A 125 -21.51 -11.28 -36.92
N ILE A 126 -20.45 -11.15 -37.73
CA ILE A 126 -20.62 -10.92 -39.16
C ILE A 126 -21.16 -12.24 -39.72
N LYS A 127 -22.48 -12.35 -39.86
CA LYS A 127 -23.08 -13.44 -40.65
C LYS A 127 -22.54 -13.31 -42.07
N ALA A 128 -21.63 -14.19 -42.45
CA ALA A 128 -21.20 -14.31 -43.83
C ALA A 128 -22.44 -14.54 -44.71
N PRO A 129 -22.54 -13.90 -45.89
CA PRO A 129 -23.66 -14.13 -46.78
C PRO A 129 -23.72 -15.61 -47.15
N GLN A 130 -24.83 -16.27 -46.85
CA GLN A 130 -25.05 -17.63 -47.33
C GLN A 130 -25.36 -17.55 -48.82
N ILE A 131 -24.42 -18.03 -49.65
CA ILE A 131 -24.64 -18.20 -51.08
C ILE A 131 -25.41 -19.50 -51.25
N ASP A 132 -26.68 -19.38 -51.65
CA ASP A 132 -27.51 -20.52 -52.04
C ASP A 132 -27.18 -20.92 -53.49
N PHE A 133 -26.78 -22.17 -53.70
CA PHE A 133 -26.40 -22.71 -55.01
C PHE A 133 -27.51 -23.55 -55.67
N SER A 134 -28.75 -23.46 -55.17
CA SER A 134 -29.86 -24.31 -55.62
C SER A 134 -30.36 -24.07 -57.05
N ASP A 135 -29.88 -23.06 -57.77
CA ASP A 135 -30.39 -22.67 -59.11
C ASP A 135 -29.60 -23.21 -60.31
N SER A 136 -28.70 -24.20 -60.14
CA SER A 136 -27.81 -24.66 -61.24
C SER A 136 -28.10 -26.05 -61.82
N ALA A 137 -29.30 -26.61 -61.60
CA ALA A 137 -29.64 -27.94 -62.14
C ALA A 137 -30.99 -27.98 -62.87
N SER A 138 -31.04 -27.40 -64.06
CA SER A 138 -31.92 -27.88 -65.14
C SER A 138 -31.58 -27.17 -66.46
N ASP A 139 -30.85 -27.86 -67.34
CA ASP A 139 -30.99 -27.76 -68.80
C ASP A 139 -30.14 -28.89 -69.42
N ASP A 140 -30.77 -30.05 -69.63
CA ASP A 140 -30.41 -31.08 -70.61
C ASP A 140 -31.68 -31.52 -71.34
#